data_AF-A0A958GJ96-F1
#
_entry.id   AF-A0A958GJ96-F1
#
_cell.length_a   1.000
_cell.length_b   1.000
_cell.length_c   1.000
_cell.angle_alpha   90.00
_cell.angle_beta   90.00
_cell.angle_gamma   90.00
#
_symmetry.space_group_name_H-M   'P 1'
#
loop_
_entity.id
_entity.type
_entity.pdbx_description
1 polymer ?
#
loop_
_entity_poly.entity_id
_entity_poly.type
_entity_poly.pdbx_seq_one_letter_code
_entity_poly.pdbx_strand_id
1 'polypeptide(L)'
;LNSLWAVPFFGKAFGVIGVMLCLGIVLQIALIDFSLGHRGKDGVLRTKVQEFPEYQSAEAVLSFLGRASLTGSVAVESSSRMFEELGSPHYFVSELPRRFHYSTSPGLLLESSVSTPFLLSPMIGLGEAVNWSRNGLGPYPSVLHQPAASLISRLRHYRVEYVIGESEKMRRSMESVEDVHEVFSQGPFSVYGLGVPGEIVEETQYLPYLYIPRNGQDFRTFFEWAYQSEELLSIPILFSPDEYLDILKEDGRRLGGILLGYPPGSQVSDEELEFWRNFPISKLFLNATLKGERDEAREFVLSDLESVDAPQKLLEILQSVQGKAAYLPVSASVERNKITFRSREGVRIRLSYAPRWKAQSQRRVYVMFPSFMWMFGEGEEELRYDSSPALSKLLSSSMP
;
A
#
# COMPACT_ATOMS: atom_id res chain seq x y z
N LEU A 1 -31.39 40.51 -2.83
CA LEU A 1 -31.76 41.14 -1.53
C LEU A 1 -31.83 40.01 -0.51
N ASN A 2 -30.66 39.56 -0.04
CA ASN A 2 -30.15 39.80 1.33
C ASN A 2 -30.95 38.94 2.33
N SER A 3 -30.39 37.98 3.07
CA SER A 3 -29.04 37.90 3.64
C SER A 3 -28.92 36.70 4.59
N LEU A 4 -27.67 36.27 4.81
CA LEU A 4 -27.12 35.66 6.06
C LEU A 4 -27.52 34.22 6.40
N TRP A 5 -26.63 33.27 6.13
CA TRP A 5 -25.89 32.50 7.16
C TRP A 5 -24.64 31.90 6.47
N ALA A 6 -23.53 32.62 6.54
CA ALA A 6 -22.20 32.12 6.21
C ALA A 6 -21.48 31.82 7.53
N VAL A 7 -21.08 30.56 7.73
CA VAL A 7 -20.21 30.13 8.83
C VAL A 7 -18.77 30.21 8.34
N PRO A 8 -17.88 31.03 8.94
CA PRO A 8 -16.47 31.02 8.61
C PRO A 8 -15.71 30.18 9.65
N PHE A 9 -15.34 28.94 9.31
CA PHE A 9 -14.51 28.12 10.19
C PHE A 9 -13.54 27.20 9.42
N PHE A 10 -12.66 27.76 8.57
CA PHE A 10 -11.60 26.95 7.93
C PHE A 10 -10.21 27.57 7.85
N GLY A 11 -9.98 28.76 8.43
CA GLY A 11 -8.67 29.45 8.32
C GLY A 11 -7.61 29.06 9.36
N LYS A 12 -7.99 28.50 10.52
CA LYS A 12 -7.06 28.29 11.66
C LYS A 12 -6.56 26.86 11.84
N ALA A 13 -7.18 25.86 11.22
CA ALA A 13 -6.79 24.45 11.38
C ALA A 13 -5.47 24.11 10.68
N PHE A 14 -5.16 24.75 9.54
CA PHE A 14 -3.93 24.46 8.79
C PHE A 14 -2.65 24.95 9.48
N GLY A 15 -2.72 26.05 10.24
CA GLY A 15 -1.56 26.53 11.01
C GLY A 15 -1.16 25.58 12.13
N VAL A 16 -2.14 24.98 12.82
CA VAL A 16 -1.89 24.03 13.91
C VAL A 16 -1.36 22.71 13.37
N ILE A 17 -1.89 22.21 12.25
CA ILE A 17 -1.40 20.98 11.61
C ILE A 17 0.04 21.18 11.10
N GLY A 18 0.36 22.32 10.49
CA GLY A 18 1.72 22.62 10.03
C GLY A 18 2.74 22.70 11.18
N VAL A 19 2.37 23.34 12.30
CA VAL A 19 3.24 23.40 13.49
C VAL A 19 3.40 22.03 14.14
N MET A 20 2.34 21.21 14.22
CA MET A 20 2.44 19.84 14.74
C MET A 20 3.29 18.92 13.85
N LEU A 21 3.24 19.08 12.52
CA LEU A 21 4.10 18.33 11.61
C LEU A 21 5.58 18.73 11.77
N CYS A 22 5.86 20.03 11.88
CA CYS A 22 7.22 20.51 12.15
C CYS A 22 7.72 20.06 13.53
N LEU A 23 6.88 20.10 14.57
CA LEU A 23 7.26 19.59 15.89
C LEU A 23 7.51 18.08 15.86
N GLY A 24 6.70 17.31 15.12
CA GLY A 24 6.90 15.87 14.94
C GLY A 24 8.21 15.54 14.24
N ILE A 25 8.57 16.28 13.20
CA ILE A 25 9.86 16.12 12.49
C ILE A 25 11.03 16.50 13.39
N VAL A 26 10.94 17.63 14.11
CA VAL A 26 11.98 18.05 15.07
C VAL A 26 12.12 17.07 16.22
N LEU A 27 11.02 16.47 16.70
CA LEU A 27 11.05 15.45 17.74
C LEU A 27 11.63 14.12 17.22
N GLN A 28 11.35 13.74 15.96
CA GLN A 28 11.99 12.58 15.33
C GLN A 28 13.49 12.80 15.13
N ILE A 29 13.92 13.99 14.69
CA ILE A 29 15.34 14.33 14.59
C ILE A 29 16.00 14.35 15.98
N ALA A 30 15.31 14.90 16.99
CA ALA A 30 15.79 14.89 18.36
C ALA A 30 15.82 13.48 18.99
N LEU A 31 14.92 12.57 18.61
CA LEU A 31 14.95 11.16 19.01
C LEU A 31 16.09 10.41 18.30
N ILE A 32 16.41 10.78 17.06
CA ILE A 32 17.59 10.28 16.34
C ILE A 32 18.86 10.76 17.05
N ASP A 33 18.96 12.02 17.47
CA ASP A 33 20.13 12.54 18.21
C ASP A 33 20.20 12.01 19.66
N PHE A 34 19.06 11.80 20.34
CA PHE A 34 19.02 11.20 21.68
C PHE A 34 19.31 9.69 21.64
N SER A 35 19.25 9.05 20.46
CA SER A 35 19.66 7.66 20.26
C SER A 35 21.17 7.43 20.21
N LEU A 36 21.98 8.50 20.16
CA LEU A 36 23.44 8.39 20.02
C LEU A 36 24.19 8.05 21.32
N GLY A 37 23.48 7.89 22.45
CA GLY A 37 24.04 7.34 23.68
C GLY A 37 23.17 6.21 24.18
N HIS A 38 23.42 4.98 23.74
CA HIS A 38 22.64 3.82 24.17
C HIS A 38 23.49 2.88 25.00
N ARG A 39 22.99 2.53 26.20
CA ARG A 39 23.62 1.52 27.03
C ARG A 39 23.27 0.15 26.45
N GLY A 40 24.29 -0.60 26.02
CA GLY A 40 24.12 -2.00 25.66
C GLY A 40 23.66 -2.85 26.85
N LYS A 41 23.39 -4.14 26.61
CA LYS A 41 23.06 -5.12 27.67
C LYS A 41 24.13 -5.22 28.78
N ASP A 42 25.35 -4.79 28.47
CA ASP A 42 26.50 -4.68 29.36
C ASP A 42 26.54 -3.36 30.18
N GLY A 43 25.58 -2.46 29.97
CA GLY A 43 25.54 -1.14 30.61
C GLY A 43 26.50 -0.11 30.00
N VAL A 44 27.25 -0.47 28.95
CA VAL A 44 28.24 0.40 28.31
C VAL A 44 27.54 1.30 27.31
N LEU A 45 27.75 2.62 27.43
CA LEU A 45 27.23 3.61 26.48
C LEU A 45 27.99 3.46 25.16
N ARG A 46 27.31 2.99 24.12
CA ARG A 46 27.83 2.91 22.75
C ARG A 46 27.39 4.17 22.02
N THR A 47 28.34 4.80 21.34
CA THR A 47 28.12 6.06 20.61
C THR A 47 28.31 5.92 19.11
N LYS A 48 28.89 4.81 18.67
CA LYS A 48 29.15 4.51 17.27
C LYS A 48 28.47 3.21 16.87
N VAL A 49 27.82 3.20 15.72
CA VAL A 49 27.13 2.00 15.20
C VAL A 49 28.10 0.82 15.04
N GLN A 50 29.39 1.10 14.77
CA GLN A 50 30.45 0.09 14.68
C GLN A 50 30.72 -0.67 15.99
N GLU A 51 30.26 -0.14 17.13
CA GLU A 51 30.45 -0.75 18.45
C GLU A 51 29.37 -1.79 18.76
N PHE A 52 28.34 -1.94 17.92
CA PHE A 52 27.27 -2.91 18.12
C PHE A 52 27.65 -4.33 17.66
N PRO A 53 27.17 -5.40 18.33
CA PRO A 53 27.73 -6.74 18.18
C PRO A 53 27.61 -7.30 16.76
N GLU A 54 26.50 -6.99 16.07
CA GLU A 54 26.19 -7.55 14.77
C GLU A 54 26.49 -6.58 13.61
N TYR A 55 27.22 -5.51 13.89
CA TYR A 55 27.57 -4.52 12.88
C TYR A 55 28.31 -5.14 11.68
N GLN A 56 29.30 -6.02 11.93
CA GLN A 56 30.04 -6.67 10.84
C GLN A 56 29.15 -7.60 10.01
N SER A 57 28.25 -8.33 10.67
CA SER A 57 27.26 -9.18 10.01
C SER A 57 26.35 -8.35 9.10
N ALA A 58 25.86 -7.21 9.58
CA ALA A 58 25.02 -6.30 8.81
C ALA A 58 25.76 -5.63 7.65
N GLU A 59 27.02 -5.23 7.82
CA GLU A 59 27.85 -4.69 6.74
C GLU A 59 28.11 -5.72 5.63
N ALA A 60 28.23 -7.00 5.97
CA ALA A 60 28.34 -8.08 4.99
C ALA A 60 27.05 -8.22 4.17
N VAL A 61 25.88 -8.15 4.82
CA VAL A 61 24.56 -8.14 4.15
C VAL A 61 24.41 -6.94 3.23
N LEU A 62 24.76 -5.73 3.69
CA LEU A 62 24.75 -4.52 2.86
C LEU A 62 25.71 -4.64 1.67
N SER A 63 26.89 -5.21 1.87
CA SER A 63 27.88 -5.43 0.81
C SER A 63 27.40 -6.46 -0.22
N PHE A 64 26.69 -7.50 0.22
CA PHE A 64 26.05 -8.46 -0.68
C PHE A 64 24.98 -7.78 -1.53
N LEU A 65 24.03 -7.07 -0.90
CA LEU A 65 22.94 -6.37 -1.58
C LEU A 65 23.46 -5.26 -2.51
N GLY A 66 24.52 -4.54 -2.13
CA GLY A 66 25.16 -3.51 -2.95
C GLY A 66 25.80 -4.04 -4.24
N ARG A 67 26.03 -5.35 -4.35
CA ARG A 67 26.46 -6.02 -5.58
C ARG A 67 25.29 -6.63 -6.36
N ALA A 68 24.11 -6.73 -5.75
CA ALA A 68 22.92 -7.25 -6.40
C ALA A 68 22.31 -6.19 -7.33
N SER A 69 21.89 -6.61 -8.53
CA SER A 69 21.17 -5.74 -9.46
C SER A 69 19.67 -5.75 -9.12
N LEU A 70 19.28 -4.98 -8.10
CA LEU A 70 17.90 -4.90 -7.62
C LEU A 70 17.00 -4.15 -8.60
N THR A 71 15.83 -4.72 -8.88
CA THR A 71 14.77 -4.12 -9.69
C THR A 71 13.52 -3.79 -8.86
N GLY A 72 13.37 -4.42 -7.70
CA GLY A 72 12.29 -4.22 -6.73
C GLY A 72 12.73 -3.51 -5.46
N SER A 73 12.08 -3.84 -4.35
CA SER A 73 12.41 -3.34 -3.01
C SER A 73 12.96 -4.43 -2.10
N VAL A 74 13.63 -4.01 -1.02
CA VAL A 74 14.08 -4.89 0.05
C VAL A 74 13.18 -4.70 1.26
N ALA A 75 12.52 -5.77 1.72
CA ALA A 75 11.81 -5.77 2.97
C ALA A 75 12.71 -6.18 4.14
N VAL A 76 12.50 -5.58 5.31
CA VAL A 76 13.35 -5.79 6.49
C VAL A 76 12.49 -6.17 7.67
N GLU A 77 12.82 -7.28 8.32
CA GLU A 77 12.23 -7.68 9.60
C GLU A 77 12.72 -6.76 10.72
N SER A 78 12.06 -5.62 10.91
CA SER A 78 12.39 -4.69 12.01
C SER A 78 11.95 -5.25 13.37
N SER A 79 12.77 -6.11 13.99
CA SER A 79 12.52 -6.66 15.32
C SER A 79 13.01 -5.73 16.44
N SER A 80 12.65 -6.03 17.69
CA SER A 80 13.24 -5.35 18.86
C SER A 80 14.70 -5.76 19.12
N ARG A 81 15.16 -6.92 18.64
CA ARG A 81 16.54 -7.38 18.82
C ARG A 81 17.53 -6.55 17.99
N MET A 82 17.13 -6.12 16.79
CA MET A 82 17.93 -5.20 15.97
C MET A 82 18.35 -3.93 16.72
N PHE A 83 17.56 -3.48 17.70
CA PHE A 83 17.94 -2.34 18.53
C PHE A 83 19.16 -2.64 19.40
N GLU A 84 19.24 -3.83 19.99
CA GLU A 84 20.38 -4.26 20.79
C GLU A 84 21.59 -4.66 19.91
N GLU A 85 21.31 -5.18 18.71
CA GLU A 85 22.31 -5.74 17.80
C GLU A 85 22.95 -4.71 16.87
N LEU A 86 22.23 -3.62 16.54
CA LEU A 86 22.64 -2.59 15.57
C LEU A 86 22.38 -1.16 16.06
N GLY A 87 21.78 -0.98 17.23
CA GLY A 87 21.42 0.34 17.77
C GLY A 87 20.11 0.91 17.20
N SER A 88 19.54 0.30 16.16
CA SER A 88 18.28 0.71 15.58
C SER A 88 17.61 -0.40 14.77
N PRO A 89 16.28 -0.62 14.91
CA PRO A 89 15.51 -1.52 14.04
C PRO A 89 15.38 -1.02 12.59
N HIS A 90 15.84 0.21 12.33
CA HIS A 90 15.80 0.83 11.00
C HIS A 90 17.19 0.90 10.35
N TYR A 91 18.20 0.20 10.87
CA TYR A 91 19.56 0.23 10.30
C TYR A 91 19.54 -0.07 8.78
N PHE A 92 19.03 -1.24 8.36
CA PHE A 92 18.95 -1.58 6.94
C PHE A 92 18.02 -0.66 6.15
N VAL A 93 16.87 -0.27 6.75
CA VAL A 93 15.89 0.63 6.14
C VAL A 93 16.51 2.00 5.81
N SER A 94 17.50 2.44 6.60
CA SER A 94 18.24 3.70 6.42
C SER A 94 19.42 3.56 5.47
N GLU A 95 20.20 2.48 5.63
CA GLU A 95 21.49 2.33 4.95
C GLU A 95 21.35 1.91 3.49
N LEU A 96 20.35 1.10 3.13
CA LEU A 96 20.13 0.65 1.74
C LEU A 96 19.82 1.82 0.80
N PRO A 97 18.86 2.72 1.10
CA PRO A 97 18.62 3.90 0.25
C PRO A 97 19.82 4.86 0.24
N ARG A 98 20.50 5.04 1.39
CA ARG A 98 21.61 5.98 1.54
C ARG A 98 22.84 5.58 0.71
N ARG A 99 23.21 4.30 0.73
CA ARG A 99 24.44 3.81 0.09
C ARG A 99 24.24 3.37 -1.36
N PHE A 100 23.07 2.81 -1.67
CA PHE A 100 22.86 2.11 -2.94
C PHE A 100 21.60 2.57 -3.69
N HIS A 101 20.86 3.55 -3.15
CA HIS A 101 19.61 4.04 -3.72
C HIS A 101 18.53 2.96 -3.89
N TYR A 102 18.62 1.86 -3.15
CA TYR A 102 17.59 0.82 -3.16
C TYR A 102 16.36 1.25 -2.35
N SER A 103 15.19 0.90 -2.86
CA SER A 103 13.93 1.12 -2.13
C SER A 103 13.77 0.08 -1.03
N THR A 104 13.35 0.52 0.16
CA THR A 104 13.07 -0.36 1.29
C THR A 104 11.57 -0.43 1.56
N SER A 105 11.11 -1.57 2.06
CA SER A 105 9.70 -1.84 2.34
C SER A 105 9.48 -2.44 3.73
N PRO A 106 8.78 -1.75 4.62
CA PRO A 106 8.29 -0.38 4.49
C PRO A 106 9.47 0.62 4.68
N GLY A 107 9.43 1.76 3.98
CA GLY A 107 10.52 2.76 3.99
C GLY A 107 10.50 3.68 5.23
N LEU A 108 11.52 4.51 5.46
CA LEU A 108 11.70 5.31 6.71
C LEU A 108 10.47 6.07 7.23
N LEU A 109 9.58 6.54 6.35
CA LEU A 109 8.36 7.26 6.72
C LEU A 109 7.18 6.32 7.02
N LEU A 110 7.48 5.17 7.62
CA LEU A 110 6.58 4.06 7.97
C LEU A 110 5.22 4.54 8.49
N GLU A 111 5.25 5.38 9.52
CA GLU A 111 4.08 5.78 10.29
C GLU A 111 3.09 6.62 9.49
N SER A 112 3.54 7.21 8.37
CA SER A 112 2.76 8.15 7.56
C SER A 112 2.28 7.58 6.22
N SER A 113 2.77 6.41 5.82
CA SER A 113 2.44 5.81 4.54
C SER A 113 1.13 5.02 4.63
N VAL A 114 0.22 5.27 3.69
CA VAL A 114 -1.07 4.56 3.57
C VAL A 114 -0.86 3.06 3.31
N SER A 115 0.26 2.69 2.68
CA SER A 115 0.59 1.29 2.38
C SER A 115 1.18 0.52 3.57
N THR A 116 1.67 1.20 4.61
CA THR A 116 2.41 0.57 5.71
C THR A 116 1.63 -0.53 6.42
N PRO A 117 0.33 -0.35 6.78
CA PRO A 117 -0.44 -1.42 7.41
C PRO A 117 -0.45 -2.72 6.59
N PHE A 118 -0.51 -2.60 5.27
CA PHE A 118 -0.56 -3.72 4.34
C PHE A 118 0.82 -4.35 4.12
N LEU A 119 1.89 -3.55 4.08
CA LEU A 119 3.26 -4.04 3.98
C LEU A 119 3.77 -4.71 5.25
N LEU A 120 3.46 -4.16 6.42
CA LEU A 120 3.91 -4.69 7.70
C LEU A 120 3.22 -6.00 8.08
N SER A 121 1.95 -6.19 7.70
CA SER A 121 1.19 -7.35 8.16
C SER A 121 1.76 -8.68 7.69
N PRO A 122 2.17 -8.84 6.42
CA PRO A 122 2.93 -10.00 6.00
C PRO A 122 4.24 -10.18 6.77
N MET A 123 4.98 -9.10 7.04
CA MET A 123 6.24 -9.17 7.81
C MET A 123 6.03 -9.65 9.25
N ILE A 124 4.96 -9.21 9.90
CA ILE A 124 4.56 -9.67 11.25
C ILE A 124 4.10 -11.12 11.22
N GLY A 125 3.33 -11.51 10.20
CA GLY A 125 2.88 -12.89 10.03
C GLY A 125 4.04 -13.85 9.82
N LEU A 126 4.99 -13.49 8.95
CA LEU A 126 6.15 -14.30 8.60
C LEU A 126 7.20 -14.37 9.73
N GLY A 127 7.37 -13.32 10.53
CA GLY A 127 8.43 -13.24 11.54
C GLY A 127 8.01 -12.60 12.87
N GLU A 128 8.94 -11.89 13.50
CA GLU A 128 8.82 -11.17 14.77
C GLU A 128 8.95 -9.64 14.58
N ALA A 129 8.57 -9.14 13.40
CA ALA A 129 8.62 -7.72 13.09
C ALA A 129 7.74 -6.91 14.08
N VAL A 130 8.27 -5.77 14.54
CA VAL A 130 7.55 -4.85 15.41
C VAL A 130 6.44 -4.16 14.62
N ASN A 131 5.24 -4.11 15.22
CA ASN A 131 4.14 -3.36 14.65
C ASN A 131 4.28 -1.86 14.95
N TRP A 132 4.83 -1.12 13.99
CA TRP A 132 4.98 0.35 14.06
C TRP A 132 3.70 1.11 13.68
N SER A 133 2.71 0.44 13.12
CA SER A 133 1.50 1.09 12.66
C SER A 133 0.47 1.22 13.78
N ARG A 134 0.18 2.46 14.19
CA ARG A 134 -0.83 2.80 15.21
C ARG A 134 -2.22 2.22 14.90
N ASN A 135 -2.52 2.06 13.61
CA ASN A 135 -3.76 1.47 13.08
C ASN A 135 -3.40 0.37 12.06
N GLY A 136 -2.43 -0.49 12.37
CA GLY A 136 -2.01 -1.56 11.47
C GLY A 136 -3.10 -2.58 11.17
N LEU A 137 -2.90 -3.38 10.13
CA LEU A 137 -3.60 -4.65 9.96
C LEU A 137 -3.07 -5.74 10.93
N GLY A 138 -2.03 -5.43 11.70
CA GLY A 138 -1.45 -6.30 12.73
C GLY A 138 -2.39 -6.81 13.85
N PRO A 139 -3.54 -6.20 14.20
CA PRO A 139 -4.48 -6.81 15.13
C PRO A 139 -5.46 -7.78 14.46
N TYR A 140 -5.46 -7.96 13.12
CA TYR A 140 -6.37 -8.88 12.45
C TYR A 140 -5.77 -10.29 12.35
N PRO A 141 -6.25 -11.27 13.15
CA PRO A 141 -5.70 -12.62 13.14
C PRO A 141 -5.85 -13.30 11.78
N SER A 142 -6.87 -12.94 11.00
CA SER A 142 -7.15 -13.52 9.68
C SER A 142 -6.07 -13.22 8.64
N VAL A 143 -5.27 -12.16 8.80
CA VAL A 143 -4.09 -11.91 7.96
C VAL A 143 -2.86 -12.58 8.55
N LEU A 144 -2.62 -12.44 9.87
CA LEU A 144 -1.39 -12.93 10.50
C LEU A 144 -1.25 -14.46 10.50
N HIS A 145 -2.35 -15.20 10.49
CA HIS A 145 -2.35 -16.67 10.52
C HIS A 145 -2.48 -17.30 9.13
N GLN A 146 -2.35 -16.50 8.05
CA GLN A 146 -2.36 -17.05 6.71
C GLN A 146 -1.11 -17.90 6.43
N PRO A 147 -1.18 -18.86 5.50
CA PRO A 147 0.00 -19.60 5.05
C PRO A 147 1.13 -18.66 4.59
N ALA A 148 2.39 -19.03 4.85
CA ALA A 148 3.55 -18.22 4.47
C ALA A 148 3.55 -17.85 2.97
N ALA A 149 3.14 -18.78 2.10
CA ALA A 149 3.01 -18.53 0.66
C ALA A 149 2.07 -17.34 0.34
N SER A 150 0.93 -17.23 1.04
CA SER A 150 -0.03 -16.12 0.88
C SER A 150 0.56 -14.77 1.33
N LEU A 151 1.33 -14.79 2.42
CA LEU A 151 2.01 -13.59 2.93
C LEU A 151 3.16 -13.16 2.01
N ILE A 152 3.94 -14.11 1.49
CA ILE A 152 5.00 -13.86 0.51
C ILE A 152 4.41 -13.32 -0.80
N SER A 153 3.28 -13.86 -1.27
CA SER A 153 2.58 -13.34 -2.44
C SER A 153 2.18 -11.87 -2.28
N ARG A 154 1.73 -11.47 -1.09
CA ARG A 154 1.47 -10.05 -0.75
C ARG A 154 2.73 -9.20 -0.82
N LEU A 155 3.85 -9.65 -0.27
CA LEU A 155 5.13 -8.94 -0.39
C LEU A 155 5.54 -8.77 -1.86
N ARG A 156 5.41 -9.85 -2.66
CA ARG A 156 5.64 -9.80 -4.11
C ARG A 156 4.72 -8.80 -4.78
N HIS A 157 3.47 -8.67 -4.34
CA HIS A 157 2.49 -7.69 -4.82
C HIS A 157 2.90 -6.23 -4.55
N TYR A 158 3.75 -5.98 -3.56
CA TYR A 158 4.41 -4.68 -3.34
C TYR A 158 5.82 -4.58 -3.96
N ARG A 159 6.17 -5.48 -4.88
CA ARG A 159 7.46 -5.53 -5.58
C ARG A 159 8.65 -5.78 -4.64
N VAL A 160 8.41 -6.44 -3.50
CA VAL A 160 9.50 -6.92 -2.65
C VAL A 160 10.24 -8.03 -3.38
N GLU A 161 11.53 -7.81 -3.63
CA GLU A 161 12.42 -8.74 -4.31
C GLU A 161 13.24 -9.54 -3.30
N TYR A 162 13.70 -8.89 -2.23
CA TYR A 162 14.41 -9.56 -1.14
C TYR A 162 13.81 -9.25 0.22
N VAL A 163 13.95 -10.20 1.13
CA VAL A 163 13.63 -10.01 2.56
C VAL A 163 14.89 -10.24 3.38
N ILE A 164 15.22 -9.28 4.24
CA ILE A 164 16.20 -9.45 5.31
C ILE A 164 15.44 -9.92 6.55
N GLY A 165 15.71 -11.15 6.96
CA GLY A 165 15.15 -11.76 8.17
C GLY A 165 16.24 -12.08 9.18
N GLU A 166 15.87 -12.12 10.45
CA GLU A 166 16.75 -12.53 11.56
C GLU A 166 16.11 -13.58 12.48
N SER A 167 14.77 -13.58 12.59
CA SER A 167 14.10 -14.47 13.52
C SER A 167 14.04 -15.89 12.97
N GLU A 168 14.06 -16.85 13.89
CA GLU A 168 13.86 -18.25 13.55
C GLU A 168 12.46 -18.50 12.94
N LYS A 169 11.45 -17.72 13.37
CA LYS A 169 10.12 -17.75 12.77
C LYS A 169 10.16 -17.31 11.31
N MET A 170 10.86 -16.21 10.99
CA MET A 170 11.04 -15.72 9.62
C MET A 170 11.73 -16.77 8.75
N ARG A 171 12.83 -17.37 9.25
CA ARG A 171 13.55 -18.43 8.55
C ARG A 171 12.65 -19.59 8.18
N ARG A 172 11.93 -20.17 9.16
CA ARG A 172 11.01 -21.29 8.92
C ARG A 172 9.90 -20.93 7.93
N SER A 173 9.33 -19.72 8.04
CA SER A 173 8.31 -19.25 7.11
C SER A 173 8.83 -19.17 5.69
N MET A 174 10.03 -18.62 5.48
CA MET A 174 10.65 -18.50 4.16
C MET A 174 11.02 -19.86 3.57
N GLU A 175 11.62 -20.75 4.36
CA GLU A 175 12.00 -22.11 3.95
C GLU A 175 10.79 -23.01 3.64
N SER A 176 9.60 -22.67 4.14
CA SER A 176 8.37 -23.43 3.88
C SER A 176 7.76 -23.19 2.49
N VAL A 177 8.29 -22.23 1.72
CA VAL A 177 7.77 -21.85 0.40
C VAL A 177 8.77 -22.21 -0.70
N GLU A 178 8.33 -23.06 -1.63
CA GLU A 178 9.20 -23.73 -2.63
C GLU A 178 10.04 -22.78 -3.50
N ASP A 179 9.49 -21.62 -3.85
CA ASP A 179 10.12 -20.64 -4.75
C ASP A 179 10.82 -19.47 -4.02
N VAL A 180 11.04 -19.63 -2.71
CA VAL A 180 11.83 -18.71 -1.88
C VAL A 180 13.13 -19.38 -1.50
N HIS A 181 14.24 -18.65 -1.67
CA HIS A 181 15.58 -19.18 -1.43
C HIS A 181 16.39 -18.25 -0.55
N GLU A 182 17.08 -18.79 0.45
CA GLU A 182 18.15 -18.07 1.13
C GLU A 182 19.30 -17.87 0.13
N VAL A 183 19.60 -16.62 -0.20
CA VAL A 183 20.65 -16.25 -1.17
C VAL A 183 21.94 -15.81 -0.48
N PHE A 184 21.86 -15.46 0.81
CA PHE A 184 22.99 -15.02 1.61
C PHE A 184 22.63 -15.11 3.10
N SER A 185 23.60 -15.49 3.94
CA SER A 185 23.46 -15.42 5.39
C SER A 185 24.79 -15.05 6.05
N GLN A 186 24.71 -14.24 7.11
CA GLN A 186 25.85 -13.86 7.92
C GLN A 186 25.37 -13.50 9.33
N GLY A 187 25.91 -14.19 10.34
CA GLY A 187 25.51 -14.00 11.73
C GLY A 187 24.01 -14.32 11.90
N PRO A 188 23.22 -13.44 12.54
CA PRO A 188 21.79 -13.65 12.69
C PRO A 188 20.99 -13.35 11.42
N PHE A 189 21.56 -12.64 10.45
CA PHE A 189 20.82 -12.14 9.29
C PHE A 189 20.86 -13.13 8.13
N SER A 190 19.69 -13.39 7.57
CA SER A 190 19.49 -14.14 6.33
C SER A 190 18.80 -13.24 5.29
N VAL A 191 19.22 -13.33 4.04
CA VAL A 191 18.61 -12.64 2.90
C VAL A 191 17.90 -13.68 2.04
N TYR A 192 16.60 -13.51 1.85
CA TYR A 192 15.76 -14.39 1.06
C TYR A 192 15.37 -13.70 -0.24
N GLY A 193 15.60 -14.36 -1.37
CA GLY A 193 15.09 -13.91 -2.67
C GLY A 193 13.65 -14.39 -2.87
N LEU A 194 12.75 -13.48 -3.21
CA LEU A 194 11.35 -13.79 -3.51
C LEU A 194 11.08 -13.98 -5.01
N GLY A 195 12.11 -13.94 -5.86
CA GLY A 195 12.00 -14.01 -7.31
C GLY A 195 11.95 -12.63 -7.98
N VAL A 196 11.74 -12.62 -9.30
CA VAL A 196 11.70 -11.37 -10.08
C VAL A 196 10.47 -10.56 -9.66
N PRO A 197 10.64 -9.31 -9.19
CA PRO A 197 9.51 -8.48 -8.82
C PRO A 197 8.73 -8.13 -10.09
N GLY A 198 7.41 -8.01 -9.98
CA GLY A 198 6.60 -7.52 -11.11
C GLY A 198 6.99 -6.09 -11.50
N GLU A 199 6.50 -5.66 -12.65
CA GLU A 199 6.81 -4.33 -13.19
C GLU A 199 6.24 -3.20 -12.32
N ILE A 200 6.84 -2.02 -12.42
CA ILE A 200 6.33 -0.80 -11.77
C ILE A 200 4.98 -0.42 -12.38
N VAL A 201 4.85 -0.58 -13.70
CA VAL A 201 3.64 -0.30 -14.46
C VAL A 201 3.19 -1.58 -15.12
N GLU A 202 1.94 -1.93 -14.90
CA GLU A 202 1.31 -3.12 -15.48
C GLU A 202 0.01 -2.69 -16.15
N GLU A 203 -0.16 -3.08 -17.40
CA GLU A 203 -1.39 -2.87 -18.15
C GLU A 203 -2.33 -4.05 -17.92
N THR A 204 -3.63 -3.80 -17.90
CA THR A 204 -4.60 -4.88 -17.83
C THR A 204 -5.88 -4.55 -18.57
N GLN A 205 -6.54 -5.62 -19.00
CA GLN A 205 -7.90 -5.58 -19.54
C GLN A 205 -8.96 -5.61 -18.44
N TYR A 206 -8.58 -5.78 -17.17
CA TYR A 206 -9.52 -5.61 -16.07
C TYR A 206 -10.11 -4.21 -16.11
N LEU A 207 -11.44 -4.15 -16.12
CA LEU A 207 -12.13 -2.89 -15.91
C LEU A 207 -12.16 -2.63 -14.41
N PRO A 208 -11.74 -1.46 -13.94
CA PRO A 208 -11.80 -1.14 -12.52
C PRO A 208 -13.23 -1.11 -12.01
N TYR A 209 -13.40 -1.52 -10.76
CA TYR A 209 -14.62 -1.27 -10.00
C TYR A 209 -14.48 0.02 -9.21
N LEU A 210 -15.49 0.88 -9.26
CA LEU A 210 -15.50 2.10 -8.45
C LEU A 210 -16.18 1.83 -7.11
N TYR A 211 -15.43 1.95 -6.01
CA TYR A 211 -16.00 1.86 -4.67
C TYR A 211 -16.57 3.20 -4.23
N ILE A 212 -17.82 3.17 -3.75
CA ILE A 212 -18.55 4.34 -3.28
C ILE A 212 -18.99 4.04 -1.83
N PRO A 213 -18.42 4.71 -0.83
CA PRO A 213 -18.83 4.54 0.56
C PRO A 213 -20.25 5.07 0.77
N ARG A 214 -21.09 4.33 1.50
CA ARG A 214 -22.42 4.73 1.92
C ARG A 214 -22.56 4.63 3.43
N ASN A 215 -23.23 5.61 4.02
CA ASN A 215 -23.72 5.61 5.40
C ASN A 215 -22.73 5.16 6.50
N GLY A 216 -21.43 5.35 6.30
CA GLY A 216 -20.40 5.04 7.31
C GLY A 216 -19.55 3.80 7.05
N GLN A 217 -19.78 3.03 5.98
CA GLN A 217 -18.79 2.03 5.55
C GLN A 217 -17.70 2.72 4.73
N ASP A 218 -16.68 3.20 5.43
CA ASP A 218 -15.54 3.84 4.78
C ASP A 218 -14.74 2.83 3.93
N PHE A 219 -13.99 3.38 2.99
CA PHE A 219 -13.17 2.61 2.07
C PHE A 219 -12.03 1.86 2.75
N ARG A 220 -11.52 2.40 3.85
CA ARG A 220 -10.44 1.79 4.61
C ARG A 220 -10.89 0.47 5.26
N THR A 221 -12.09 0.46 5.83
CA THR A 221 -12.71 -0.73 6.44
C THR A 221 -12.93 -1.81 5.39
N PHE A 222 -13.50 -1.44 4.23
CA PHE A 222 -13.63 -2.36 3.10
C PHE A 222 -12.26 -2.90 2.64
N PHE A 223 -11.24 -2.06 2.58
CA PHE A 223 -9.88 -2.46 2.20
C PHE A 223 -9.23 -3.42 3.18
N GLU A 224 -9.32 -3.13 4.48
CA GLU A 224 -8.76 -4.00 5.51
C GLU A 224 -9.42 -5.38 5.49
N TRP A 225 -10.72 -5.44 5.20
CA TRP A 225 -11.44 -6.68 4.97
C TRP A 225 -11.01 -7.38 3.66
N ALA A 226 -11.03 -6.68 2.53
CA ALA A 226 -10.72 -7.26 1.21
C ALA A 226 -9.28 -7.80 1.13
N TYR A 227 -8.33 -7.18 1.85
CA TYR A 227 -6.92 -7.59 1.90
C TYR A 227 -6.70 -8.98 2.49
N GLN A 228 -7.70 -9.51 3.19
CA GLN A 228 -7.67 -10.87 3.71
C GLN A 228 -7.73 -11.91 2.58
N SER A 229 -8.31 -11.58 1.41
CA SER A 229 -8.21 -12.43 0.22
C SER A 229 -7.04 -11.99 -0.66
N GLU A 230 -6.20 -12.94 -1.03
CA GLU A 230 -5.06 -12.67 -1.93
C GLU A 230 -5.54 -12.36 -3.34
N GLU A 231 -6.56 -13.07 -3.78
CA GLU A 231 -7.12 -13.04 -5.11
C GLU A 231 -7.72 -11.65 -5.41
N LEU A 232 -8.36 -11.03 -4.42
CA LEU A 232 -8.91 -9.69 -4.54
C LEU A 232 -7.84 -8.61 -4.76
N LEU A 233 -6.57 -8.85 -4.40
CA LEU A 233 -5.46 -7.91 -4.67
C LEU A 233 -5.23 -7.70 -6.17
N SER A 234 -5.64 -8.67 -6.99
CA SER A 234 -5.55 -8.56 -8.45
C SER A 234 -6.68 -7.72 -9.05
N ILE A 235 -7.80 -7.54 -8.36
CA ILE A 235 -8.95 -6.83 -8.91
C ILE A 235 -8.80 -5.32 -8.66
N PRO A 236 -8.76 -4.49 -9.72
CA PRO A 236 -8.61 -3.06 -9.55
C PRO A 236 -9.89 -2.47 -8.94
N ILE A 237 -9.80 -2.01 -7.69
CA ILE A 237 -10.88 -1.30 -7.00
C ILE A 237 -10.43 0.13 -6.71
N LEU A 238 -11.13 1.09 -7.30
CA LEU A 238 -10.81 2.51 -7.24
C LEU A 238 -11.55 3.19 -6.11
N PHE A 239 -10.86 4.12 -5.45
CA PHE A 239 -11.48 5.07 -4.55
C PHE A 239 -11.79 6.39 -5.25
N SER A 240 -13.00 6.91 -5.06
CA SER A 240 -13.24 8.34 -5.26
C SER A 240 -14.44 8.82 -4.44
N PRO A 241 -14.22 9.32 -3.22
CA PRO A 241 -15.31 9.68 -2.32
C PRO A 241 -16.13 10.88 -2.81
N ASP A 242 -15.50 11.85 -3.48
CA ASP A 242 -16.12 13.17 -3.72
C ASP A 242 -16.47 13.45 -5.20
N GLU A 243 -16.00 12.62 -6.14
CA GLU A 243 -16.13 12.88 -7.58
C GLU A 243 -16.71 11.68 -8.36
N TYR A 244 -17.32 10.72 -7.67
CA TYR A 244 -17.82 9.49 -8.30
C TYR A 244 -18.82 9.77 -9.43
N LEU A 245 -19.64 10.82 -9.32
CA LEU A 245 -20.58 11.21 -10.39
C LEU A 245 -19.87 11.64 -11.67
N ASP A 246 -18.76 12.36 -11.55
CA ASP A 246 -18.00 12.83 -12.70
C ASP A 246 -17.26 11.64 -13.34
N ILE A 247 -16.72 10.73 -12.54
CA ILE A 247 -16.13 9.47 -13.03
C ILE A 247 -17.18 8.64 -13.77
N LEU A 248 -18.39 8.50 -13.21
CA LEU A 248 -19.45 7.73 -13.87
C LEU A 248 -19.88 8.34 -15.21
N LYS A 249 -19.81 9.67 -15.35
CA LYS A 249 -20.12 10.37 -16.61
C LYS A 249 -18.99 10.27 -17.63
N GLU A 250 -17.75 10.51 -17.20
CA GLU A 250 -16.58 10.60 -18.07
C GLU A 250 -16.01 9.22 -18.41
N ASP A 251 -15.84 8.38 -17.40
CA ASP A 251 -15.14 7.10 -17.46
C ASP A 251 -16.08 5.89 -17.27
N GLY A 252 -17.39 6.07 -17.12
CA GLY A 252 -18.33 4.98 -16.80
C GLY A 252 -18.29 3.78 -17.74
N ARG A 253 -17.96 4.00 -19.03
CA ARG A 253 -17.80 2.92 -20.03
C ARG A 253 -16.52 2.09 -19.85
N ARG A 254 -15.57 2.59 -19.07
CA ARG A 254 -14.28 1.97 -18.75
C ARG A 254 -14.31 1.32 -17.37
N LEU A 255 -15.45 1.36 -16.68
CA LEU A 255 -15.65 0.70 -15.40
C LEU A 255 -16.30 -0.67 -15.61
N GLY A 256 -15.93 -1.60 -14.75
CA GLY A 256 -16.58 -2.90 -14.64
C GLY A 256 -17.91 -2.86 -13.90
N GLY A 257 -18.06 -1.88 -13.03
CA GLY A 257 -19.21 -1.71 -12.16
C GLY A 257 -18.89 -0.82 -10.97
N ILE A 258 -19.86 -0.70 -10.08
CA ILE A 258 -19.74 0.02 -8.81
C ILE A 258 -19.90 -0.91 -7.63
N LEU A 259 -19.12 -0.68 -6.58
CA LEU A 259 -19.24 -1.31 -5.28
C LEU A 259 -19.83 -0.30 -4.31
N LEU A 260 -21.03 -0.55 -3.84
CA LEU A 260 -21.75 0.33 -2.92
C LEU A 260 -21.62 -0.25 -1.51
N GLY A 261 -20.78 0.34 -0.68
CA GLY A 261 -20.50 -0.16 0.67
C GLY A 261 -21.45 0.42 1.71
N TYR A 262 -22.27 -0.40 2.37
CA TYR A 262 -23.19 0.03 3.43
C TYR A 262 -22.78 -0.54 4.82
N PRO A 263 -23.24 0.07 5.93
CA PRO A 263 -23.17 -0.57 7.24
C PRO A 263 -23.96 -1.90 7.26
N PRO A 264 -23.53 -2.89 8.06
CA PRO A 264 -24.25 -4.16 8.20
C PRO A 264 -25.74 -3.96 8.53
N GLY A 265 -26.60 -4.74 7.86
CA GLY A 265 -28.06 -4.68 8.04
C GLY A 265 -28.75 -3.50 7.37
N SER A 266 -28.04 -2.75 6.53
CA SER A 266 -28.65 -1.64 5.79
C SER A 266 -29.68 -2.12 4.77
N GLN A 267 -30.68 -1.28 4.54
CA GLN A 267 -31.68 -1.48 3.50
C GLN A 267 -31.63 -0.30 2.53
N VAL A 268 -31.44 -0.60 1.25
CA VAL A 268 -31.43 0.41 0.19
C VAL A 268 -32.88 0.83 -0.09
N SER A 269 -33.15 2.13 -0.14
CA SER A 269 -34.48 2.65 -0.47
C SER A 269 -34.77 2.51 -1.96
N ASP A 270 -36.06 2.51 -2.33
CA ASP A 270 -36.47 2.42 -3.73
C ASP A 270 -35.96 3.61 -4.55
N GLU A 271 -35.92 4.81 -3.96
CA GLU A 271 -35.39 6.01 -4.62
C GLU A 271 -33.88 5.92 -4.89
N GLU A 272 -33.11 5.38 -3.92
CA GLU A 272 -31.68 5.18 -4.10
C GLU A 272 -31.40 4.08 -5.14
N LEU A 273 -32.18 2.99 -5.13
CA LEU A 273 -32.07 1.93 -6.12
C LEU A 273 -32.39 2.46 -7.53
N GLU A 274 -33.45 3.24 -7.69
CA GLU A 274 -33.82 3.86 -8.95
C GLU A 274 -32.76 4.86 -9.44
N PHE A 275 -32.16 5.61 -8.52
CA PHE A 275 -31.02 6.47 -8.84
C PHE A 275 -29.88 5.66 -9.47
N TRP A 276 -29.47 4.54 -8.86
CA TRP A 276 -28.38 3.72 -9.37
C TRP A 276 -28.71 3.02 -10.70
N ARG A 277 -29.98 2.69 -10.94
CA ARG A 277 -30.44 2.10 -12.21
C ARG A 277 -30.20 2.98 -13.42
N ASN A 278 -30.13 4.30 -13.25
CA ASN A 278 -29.84 5.24 -14.34
C ASN A 278 -28.43 5.07 -14.94
N PHE A 279 -27.52 4.34 -14.28
CA PHE A 279 -26.20 4.04 -14.83
C PHE A 279 -26.19 2.66 -15.49
N PRO A 280 -25.76 2.50 -16.76
CA PRO A 280 -25.85 1.24 -17.49
C PRO A 280 -24.70 0.25 -17.18
N ILE A 281 -24.23 0.23 -15.92
CA ILE A 281 -23.13 -0.63 -15.44
C ILE A 281 -23.60 -1.56 -14.33
N SER A 282 -22.83 -2.58 -14.00
CA SER A 282 -23.13 -3.49 -12.90
C SER A 282 -23.00 -2.79 -11.54
N LYS A 283 -23.86 -3.16 -10.58
CA LYS A 283 -23.85 -2.66 -9.21
C LYS A 283 -23.77 -3.83 -8.26
N LEU A 284 -22.84 -3.75 -7.31
CA LEU A 284 -22.74 -4.69 -6.22
C LEU A 284 -22.96 -3.94 -4.89
N PHE A 285 -24.05 -4.28 -4.22
CA PHE A 285 -24.42 -3.74 -2.93
C PHE A 285 -23.81 -4.61 -1.83
N LEU A 286 -22.87 -4.04 -1.07
CA LEU A 286 -22.16 -4.72 0.01
C LEU A 286 -22.82 -4.38 1.35
N ASN A 287 -23.02 -5.38 2.22
CA ASN A 287 -23.66 -5.25 3.53
C ASN A 287 -25.09 -4.68 3.49
N ALA A 288 -25.80 -4.90 2.40
CA ALA A 288 -27.14 -4.35 2.20
C ALA A 288 -28.18 -5.41 1.79
N THR A 289 -29.44 -5.03 1.93
CA THR A 289 -30.60 -5.69 1.34
C THR A 289 -31.32 -4.74 0.41
N LEU A 290 -31.89 -5.27 -0.67
CA LEU A 290 -32.68 -4.52 -1.64
C LEU A 290 -34.16 -4.84 -1.44
N LYS A 291 -35.02 -3.82 -1.54
CA LYS A 291 -36.47 -4.00 -1.68
C LYS A 291 -36.84 -3.91 -3.16
N GLY A 292 -37.85 -4.69 -3.57
CA GLY A 292 -38.38 -4.68 -4.93
C GLY A 292 -37.77 -5.71 -5.88
N GLU A 293 -38.25 -5.68 -7.12
CA GLU A 293 -37.74 -6.51 -8.21
C GLU A 293 -36.31 -6.10 -8.54
N ARG A 294 -35.44 -7.07 -8.82
CA ARG A 294 -34.02 -6.85 -9.14
C ARG A 294 -33.75 -7.17 -10.60
N ASP A 295 -32.87 -6.40 -11.21
CA ASP A 295 -32.21 -6.81 -12.45
C ASP A 295 -31.06 -7.75 -12.11
N GLU A 296 -31.33 -9.05 -11.98
CA GLU A 296 -30.33 -10.04 -11.56
C GLU A 296 -29.09 -10.11 -12.49
N ALA A 297 -29.18 -9.59 -13.71
CA ALA A 297 -28.04 -9.53 -14.63
C ALA A 297 -27.05 -8.39 -14.29
N ARG A 298 -27.47 -7.39 -13.51
CA ARG A 298 -26.69 -6.17 -13.25
C ARG A 298 -26.67 -5.75 -11.78
N GLU A 299 -27.53 -6.30 -10.95
CA GLU A 299 -27.69 -5.95 -9.54
C GLU A 299 -27.33 -7.15 -8.68
N PHE A 300 -26.15 -7.09 -8.07
CA PHE A 300 -25.61 -8.11 -7.19
C PHE A 300 -25.67 -7.64 -5.73
N VAL A 301 -25.83 -8.58 -4.80
CA VAL A 301 -25.94 -8.26 -3.37
C VAL A 301 -25.07 -9.22 -2.58
N LEU A 302 -24.24 -8.67 -1.69
CA LEU A 302 -23.47 -9.42 -0.71
C LEU A 302 -23.83 -8.87 0.68
N SER A 303 -24.86 -9.45 1.30
CA SER A 303 -25.52 -8.88 2.49
C SER A 303 -24.70 -8.96 3.79
N ASP A 304 -23.68 -9.81 3.83
CA ASP A 304 -22.85 -10.03 5.02
C ASP A 304 -21.38 -10.21 4.64
N LEU A 305 -20.60 -9.13 4.75
CA LEU A 305 -19.15 -9.15 4.55
C LEU A 305 -18.41 -9.84 5.71
N GLU A 306 -19.02 -9.99 6.88
CA GLU A 306 -18.39 -10.65 8.03
C GLU A 306 -18.40 -12.18 7.88
N SER A 307 -19.21 -12.71 6.95
CA SER A 307 -19.21 -14.13 6.64
C SER A 307 -17.87 -14.61 6.09
N VAL A 308 -17.44 -15.81 6.53
CA VAL A 308 -16.14 -16.41 6.17
C VAL A 308 -15.99 -16.60 4.66
N ASP A 309 -17.09 -16.80 3.93
CA ASP A 309 -17.10 -17.02 2.49
C ASP A 309 -17.33 -15.74 1.67
N ALA A 310 -17.53 -14.58 2.31
CA ALA A 310 -17.77 -13.31 1.62
C ALA A 310 -16.67 -12.90 0.63
N PRO A 311 -15.35 -13.03 0.93
CA PRO A 311 -14.32 -12.66 -0.03
C PRO A 311 -14.37 -13.51 -1.30
N GLN A 312 -14.64 -14.81 -1.15
CA GLN A 312 -14.76 -15.74 -2.27
C GLN A 312 -16.01 -15.45 -3.11
N LYS A 313 -17.16 -15.20 -2.47
CA LYS A 313 -18.39 -14.77 -3.17
C LYS A 313 -18.19 -13.45 -3.91
N LEU A 314 -17.50 -12.49 -3.29
CA LEU A 314 -17.17 -11.23 -3.94
C LEU A 314 -16.34 -11.50 -5.19
N LEU A 315 -15.26 -12.27 -5.07
CA LEU A 315 -14.40 -12.62 -6.19
C LEU A 315 -15.19 -13.27 -7.35
N GLU A 316 -16.07 -14.22 -7.05
CA GLU A 316 -16.93 -14.89 -8.03
C GLU A 316 -17.84 -13.90 -8.76
N ILE A 317 -18.47 -12.97 -8.02
CA ILE A 317 -19.30 -11.91 -8.62
C ILE A 317 -18.45 -11.03 -9.53
N LEU A 318 -17.30 -10.53 -9.05
CA LEU A 318 -16.45 -9.62 -9.83
C LEU A 318 -15.90 -10.30 -11.10
N GLN A 319 -15.57 -11.58 -11.04
CA GLN A 319 -15.12 -12.37 -12.19
C GLN A 319 -16.26 -12.72 -13.14
N SER A 320 -17.49 -12.90 -12.66
CA SER A 320 -18.65 -13.18 -13.52
C SER A 320 -18.99 -12.02 -14.46
N VAL A 321 -18.68 -10.79 -14.06
CA VAL A 321 -18.98 -9.58 -14.83
C VAL A 321 -17.92 -9.30 -15.90
N GLN A 322 -16.64 -9.58 -15.63
CA GLN A 322 -15.53 -9.20 -16.53
C GLN A 322 -14.76 -10.37 -17.15
N GLY A 323 -15.01 -11.59 -16.70
CA GLY A 323 -14.18 -12.74 -17.02
C GLY A 323 -12.82 -12.70 -16.30
N LYS A 324 -11.91 -13.56 -16.75
CA LYS A 324 -10.52 -13.61 -16.25
C LYS A 324 -9.65 -12.76 -17.14
N ALA A 325 -8.94 -11.79 -16.56
CA ALA A 325 -7.89 -11.04 -17.24
C ALA A 325 -6.54 -11.26 -16.54
N ALA A 326 -5.46 -10.85 -17.21
CA ALA A 326 -4.12 -10.84 -16.65
C ALA A 326 -3.56 -9.43 -16.65
N TYR A 327 -2.58 -9.19 -15.78
CA TYR A 327 -1.71 -8.03 -15.89
C TYR A 327 -0.57 -8.37 -16.82
N LEU A 328 -0.27 -7.45 -17.73
CA LEU A 328 0.84 -7.54 -18.66
C LEU A 328 1.89 -6.49 -18.27
N PRO A 329 3.18 -6.85 -18.28
CA PRO A 329 4.25 -5.90 -17.99
C PRO A 329 4.26 -4.77 -19.04
N VAL A 330 4.41 -3.53 -18.57
CA VAL A 330 4.62 -2.37 -19.43
C VAL A 330 6.02 -1.84 -19.21
N SER A 331 6.79 -1.70 -20.30
CA SER A 331 8.06 -1.01 -20.23
C SER A 331 7.85 0.45 -19.81
N ALA A 332 8.36 0.78 -18.62
CA ALA A 332 8.31 2.13 -18.07
C ALA A 332 9.73 2.63 -17.81
N SER A 333 10.00 3.88 -18.18
CA SER A 333 11.19 4.59 -17.73
C SER A 333 10.85 5.35 -16.45
N VAL A 334 11.56 5.00 -15.37
CA VAL A 334 11.34 5.56 -14.03
C VAL A 334 12.54 6.42 -13.65
N GLU A 335 12.26 7.71 -13.50
CA GLU A 335 13.16 8.71 -12.96
C GLU A 335 12.66 9.13 -11.56
N ARG A 336 13.49 9.85 -10.81
CA ARG A 336 13.24 10.19 -9.39
C ARG A 336 11.84 10.73 -9.08
N ASN A 337 11.27 11.55 -9.96
CA ASN A 337 9.96 12.19 -9.79
C ASN A 337 9.09 12.07 -11.06
N LYS A 338 9.44 11.15 -11.96
CA LYS A 338 8.82 11.04 -13.28
C LYS A 338 8.74 9.58 -13.69
N ILE A 339 7.60 9.16 -14.20
CA ILE A 339 7.39 7.84 -14.79
C ILE A 339 6.84 8.05 -16.18
N THR A 340 7.45 7.42 -17.17
CA THR A 340 7.00 7.47 -18.56
C THR A 340 6.74 6.08 -19.07
N PHE A 341 5.61 5.90 -19.74
CA PHE A 341 5.19 4.62 -20.28
C PHE A 341 4.19 4.83 -21.42
N ARG A 342 3.87 3.75 -22.12
CA ARG A 342 2.84 3.75 -23.15
C ARG A 342 1.84 2.64 -22.85
N SER A 343 0.56 2.99 -22.80
CA SER A 343 -0.53 2.04 -22.52
C SER A 343 -1.71 2.31 -23.44
N ARG A 344 -2.49 1.29 -23.77
CA ARG A 344 -3.75 1.38 -24.51
C ARG A 344 -4.96 1.17 -23.62
N GLU A 345 -4.76 0.45 -22.53
CA GLU A 345 -5.77 0.08 -21.56
C GLU A 345 -5.49 0.71 -20.19
N GLY A 346 -6.23 0.29 -19.17
CA GLY A 346 -5.97 0.66 -17.79
C GLY A 346 -4.62 0.16 -17.30
N VAL A 347 -3.93 1.01 -16.53
CA VAL A 347 -2.66 0.67 -15.89
C VAL A 347 -2.76 0.70 -14.38
N ARG A 348 -2.17 -0.30 -13.76
CA ARG A 348 -1.80 -0.32 -12.36
C ARG A 348 -0.37 0.17 -12.21
N ILE A 349 -0.14 1.13 -11.31
CA ILE A 349 1.19 1.62 -10.96
C ILE A 349 1.50 1.20 -9.52
N ARG A 350 2.50 0.33 -9.38
CA ARG A 350 2.88 -0.35 -8.14
C ARG A 350 3.89 0.45 -7.33
N LEU A 351 3.54 1.70 -7.04
CA LEU A 351 4.34 2.62 -6.22
C LEU A 351 3.50 3.15 -5.06
N SER A 352 4.01 2.92 -3.85
CA SER A 352 3.31 3.15 -2.59
C SER A 352 3.21 4.62 -2.13
N TYR A 353 3.25 5.60 -3.04
CA TYR A 353 3.29 7.05 -2.72
C TYR A 353 2.16 7.87 -3.38
N ALA A 354 0.96 7.29 -3.51
CA ALA A 354 -0.25 8.06 -3.79
C ALA A 354 -0.53 9.04 -2.63
N PRO A 355 -1.10 10.25 -2.85
CA PRO A 355 -1.83 10.72 -4.05
C PRO A 355 -1.13 11.86 -4.83
N ARG A 356 0.18 12.09 -4.66
CA ARG A 356 0.83 13.28 -5.27
C ARG A 356 1.26 13.12 -6.72
N TRP A 357 1.07 11.96 -7.32
CA TRP A 357 1.36 11.75 -8.74
C TRP A 357 0.25 12.37 -9.60
N LYS A 358 0.65 13.17 -10.60
CA LYS A 358 -0.25 13.80 -11.56
C LYS A 358 0.15 13.39 -12.97
N ALA A 359 -0.83 13.04 -13.80
CA ALA A 359 -0.60 12.84 -15.22
C ALA A 359 -0.46 14.20 -15.92
N GLN A 360 0.53 14.33 -16.80
CA GLN A 360 0.72 15.56 -17.59
C GLN A 360 -0.47 15.80 -18.54
N SER A 361 -1.09 14.72 -19.02
CA SER A 361 -2.27 14.69 -19.90
C SER A 361 -3.55 15.23 -19.24
N GLN A 362 -3.49 15.72 -17.99
CA GLN A 362 -4.64 16.05 -17.14
C GLN A 362 -5.56 14.86 -16.82
N ARG A 363 -5.15 13.64 -17.18
CA ARG A 363 -5.88 12.43 -16.80
C ARG A 363 -5.85 12.22 -15.30
N ARG A 364 -6.95 11.66 -14.79
CA ARG A 364 -7.11 11.39 -13.37
C ARG A 364 -6.25 10.19 -12.96
N VAL A 365 -5.54 10.34 -11.86
CA VAL A 365 -4.83 9.25 -11.18
C VAL A 365 -5.66 8.85 -9.97
N TYR A 366 -6.08 7.61 -9.93
CA TYR A 366 -6.95 7.06 -8.90
C TYR A 366 -6.14 6.36 -7.83
N VAL A 367 -6.60 6.42 -6.58
CA VAL A 367 -6.12 5.49 -5.54
C VAL A 367 -6.78 4.15 -5.79
N MET A 368 -5.97 3.09 -5.84
CA MET A 368 -6.42 1.73 -6.07
C MET A 368 -6.06 0.84 -4.89
N PHE A 369 -6.92 -0.13 -4.59
CA PHE A 369 -6.66 -1.20 -3.63
C PHE A 369 -5.39 -2.00 -3.98
N PRO A 370 -4.57 -2.44 -3.02
CA PRO A 370 -4.44 -2.04 -1.61
C PRO A 370 -3.42 -0.90 -1.37
N SER A 371 -3.62 0.29 -1.94
CA SER A 371 -2.71 1.46 -1.91
C SER A 371 -1.76 1.61 -3.11
N PHE A 372 -2.19 1.16 -4.28
CA PHE A 372 -1.55 1.50 -5.56
C PHE A 372 -2.24 2.68 -6.23
N MET A 373 -1.76 3.00 -7.43
CA MET A 373 -2.44 3.95 -8.30
C MET A 373 -2.99 3.24 -9.52
N TRP A 374 -4.07 3.78 -10.03
CA TRP A 374 -4.64 3.40 -11.30
C TRP A 374 -4.76 4.60 -12.20
N MET A 375 -4.56 4.38 -13.50
CA MET A 375 -4.84 5.37 -14.51
C MET A 375 -5.36 4.69 -15.75
N PHE A 376 -6.27 5.36 -16.42
CA PHE A 376 -6.75 4.97 -17.73
C PHE A 376 -5.73 5.35 -18.82
N GLY A 377 -5.15 4.37 -19.51
CA GLY A 377 -4.18 4.59 -20.58
C GLY A 377 -4.83 4.81 -21.94
N GLU A 378 -4.26 5.73 -22.74
CA GLU A 378 -4.58 5.95 -24.16
C GLU A 378 -3.38 6.65 -24.83
N GLY A 379 -2.30 5.90 -25.03
CA GLY A 379 -1.07 6.36 -25.67
C GLY A 379 0.09 6.54 -24.70
N GLU A 380 0.94 7.51 -25.02
CA GLU A 380 2.12 7.85 -24.22
C GLU A 380 1.72 8.71 -23.03
N GLU A 381 2.18 8.33 -21.85
CA GLU A 381 1.84 8.97 -20.60
C GLU A 381 3.08 9.33 -19.80
N GLU A 382 2.97 10.46 -19.10
CA GLU A 382 3.98 10.95 -18.18
C GLU A 382 3.30 11.28 -16.85
N LEU A 383 3.70 10.56 -15.81
CA LEU A 383 3.35 10.86 -14.43
C LEU A 383 4.47 11.65 -13.79
N ARG A 384 4.13 12.76 -13.15
CA ARG A 384 5.06 13.52 -12.32
C ARG A 384 4.63 13.52 -10.88
N TYR A 385 5.58 13.31 -9.99
CA TYR A 385 5.35 13.51 -8.56
C TYR A 385 5.31 15.00 -8.28
N ASP A 386 4.16 15.50 -7.83
CA ASP A 386 3.98 16.88 -7.41
C ASP A 386 4.71 17.09 -6.07
N SER A 387 6.02 17.31 -6.16
CA SER A 387 6.77 17.90 -5.07
C SER A 387 6.31 19.34 -4.96
N SER A 388 5.41 19.62 -4.00
CA SER A 388 5.15 20.99 -3.57
C SER A 388 6.48 21.77 -3.55
N PRO A 389 6.55 23.00 -4.12
CA PRO A 389 7.79 23.77 -4.19
C PRO A 389 8.49 23.90 -2.83
N ALA A 390 7.76 23.82 -1.71
CA ALA A 390 8.33 23.81 -0.38
C ALA A 390 9.18 22.57 -0.07
N LEU A 391 8.73 21.38 -0.49
CA LEU A 391 9.42 20.11 -0.32
C LEU A 391 10.56 19.94 -1.32
N SER A 392 10.38 20.41 -2.56
CA SER A 392 11.49 20.42 -3.53
C SER A 392 12.63 21.32 -3.06
N LYS A 393 12.31 22.49 -2.47
CA LYS A 393 13.29 23.43 -1.91
C LYS A 393 14.03 22.86 -0.70
N LEU A 394 13.33 22.10 0.17
CA LEU A 394 13.90 21.36 1.30
C LEU A 394 14.80 20.20 0.85
N LEU A 395 14.40 19.45 -0.17
CA LEU A 395 15.18 18.34 -0.72
C LEU A 395 16.37 18.82 -1.58
N SER A 396 16.27 19.99 -2.21
CA SER A 396 17.38 20.61 -2.93
C SER A 396 18.37 21.33 -2.02
N SER A 397 17.94 21.75 -0.82
CA SER A 397 18.81 22.43 0.15
C SER A 397 19.55 21.48 1.10
N SER A 398 19.24 20.18 1.06
CA SER A 398 19.79 19.15 1.96
C SER A 398 20.75 18.18 1.28
N MET A 399 21.10 18.42 0.00
CA MET A 399 22.16 17.69 -0.69
C MET A 399 23.28 18.67 -1.05
N PRO A 400 24.51 18.51 -0.51
CA PRO A 400 25.69 19.25 -0.96
C PRO A 400 26.14 18.84 -2.37
#